data_AF-A0A2V4HFZ1-F1
#
_entry.id   AF-A0A2V4HFZ1-F1
#
_cell.length_a   1.000
_cell.length_b   1.000
_cell.length_c   1.000
_cell.angle_alpha   90.00
_cell.angle_beta   90.00
_cell.angle_gamma   90.00
#
_symmetry.space_group_name_H-M   'P 1'
#
loop_
_entity.id
_entity.type
_entity.pdbx_description
1 polymer ?
#
loop_
_entity_poly.entity_id
_entity_poly.type
_entity_poly.pdbx_seq_one_letter_code
_entity_poly.pdbx_strand_id
1 'polypeptide(L)' 'RKIKDIMHKLSRSIVEYALSRKIDTIVIGHNDGWKQSVDIGKENNQNFVQIPFNMLIQQIKYKAEEKGINVMI' A
#
# COMPACT_ATOMS: atom_id res chain seq x y z
N ARG A 1 -6.36 14.74 9.63
CA ARG A 1 -7.02 14.97 8.31
C ARG A 1 -6.09 14.76 7.11
N LYS A 2 -4.82 15.21 7.10
CA LYS A 2 -3.91 15.06 5.94
C LYS A 2 -3.48 13.62 5.61
N ILE A 3 -3.10 12.81 6.61
CA ILE A 3 -2.62 11.43 6.38
C ILE A 3 -3.70 10.56 5.70
N LYS A 4 -4.95 10.66 6.14
CA LYS A 4 -6.07 9.91 5.54
C LYS A 4 -6.26 10.27 4.05
N ASP A 5 -6.21 11.56 3.71
CA ASP A 5 -6.32 12.03 2.33
C ASP A 5 -5.16 11.53 1.45
N ILE A 6 -3.93 11.58 1.98
CA ILE A 6 -2.74 11.02 1.31
C ILE A 6 -2.93 9.51 1.05
N MET A 7 -3.41 8.76 2.04
CA MET A 7 -3.65 7.31 1.89
C MET A 7 -4.75 7.01 0.87
N HIS A 8 -5.80 7.84 0.81
CA HIS A 8 -6.83 7.71 -0.22
C HIS A 8 -6.29 7.98 -1.62
N LYS A 9 -5.43 9.00 -1.79
CA LYS A 9 -4.79 9.33 -3.07
C LYS A 9 -3.80 8.24 -3.50
N LEU A 10 -2.96 7.76 -2.57
CA LEU A 10 -1.98 6.70 -2.82
C LEU A 10 -2.65 5.40 -3.26
N SER A 11 -3.61 4.89 -2.46
CA SER A 11 -4.32 3.65 -2.81
C SER A 11 -5.05 3.75 -4.15
N ARG A 12 -5.64 4.91 -4.47
CA ARG A 12 -6.26 5.14 -5.77
C ARG A 12 -5.23 5.10 -6.90
N SER A 13 -4.09 5.76 -6.73
CA SER A 13 -3.02 5.78 -7.73
C SER A 13 -2.45 4.39 -7.99
N ILE A 14 -2.30 3.56 -6.96
CA ILE A 14 -1.84 2.16 -7.09
C ILE A 14 -2.84 1.33 -7.91
N VAL A 15 -4.14 1.44 -7.61
CA VAL A 15 -5.19 0.72 -8.33
C VAL A 15 -5.31 1.21 -9.77
N GLU A 16 -5.26 2.52 -10.01
CA GLU A 16 -5.27 3.09 -11.37
C GLU A 16 -4.04 2.67 -12.18
N TYR A 17 -2.88 2.59 -11.54
CA TYR A 17 -1.66 2.07 -12.16
C TYR A 17 -1.82 0.60 -12.56
N ALA A 18 -2.35 -0.24 -11.66
CA ALA A 18 -2.63 -1.63 -11.95
C ALA A 18 -3.65 -1.80 -13.10
N LEU A 19 -4.72 -1.02 -13.07
CA LEU A 19 -5.73 -1.00 -14.14
C LEU A 19 -5.15 -0.59 -15.48
N SER A 20 -4.35 0.48 -15.52
CA SER A 20 -3.74 0.98 -16.76
C SER A 20 -2.81 -0.05 -17.42
N ARG A 21 -2.24 -0.95 -16.61
CA ARG A 21 -1.33 -2.01 -17.03
C ARG A 21 -2.01 -3.37 -17.21
N LYS A 22 -3.34 -3.44 -17.03
CA LYS A 22 -4.11 -4.70 -17.05
C LYS A 22 -3.52 -5.74 -16.09
N ILE A 23 -3.17 -5.30 -14.89
CA ILE A 23 -2.68 -6.19 -13.84
C ILE A 23 -3.89 -6.78 -13.12
N ASP A 24 -4.03 -8.09 -13.17
CA ASP A 24 -5.14 -8.80 -12.54
C ASP A 24 -4.91 -9.05 -11.04
N THR A 25 -3.65 -9.05 -10.57
CA THR A 25 -3.31 -9.40 -9.19
C THR A 25 -2.23 -8.48 -8.61
N ILE A 26 -2.49 -7.92 -7.44
CA ILE A 26 -1.55 -7.15 -6.63
C ILE A 26 -1.14 -8.03 -5.44
N VAL A 27 0.17 -8.24 -5.28
CA VAL A 27 0.73 -8.97 -4.13
C VAL A 27 1.36 -7.96 -3.17
N ILE A 28 0.93 -7.99 -1.90
CA ILE A 28 1.36 -7.08 -0.85
C ILE A 28 1.99 -7.88 0.27
N GLY A 29 3.32 -8.00 0.30
CA GLY A 29 3.98 -8.67 1.41
C GLY A 29 3.73 -7.95 2.75
N HIS A 30 3.07 -8.62 3.68
CA HIS A 30 2.93 -8.18 5.06
C HIS A 30 3.67 -9.15 6.01
N ASN A 31 4.96 -8.89 6.24
CA ASN A 31 5.75 -9.66 7.19
C ASN A 31 5.72 -8.99 8.57
N ASP A 32 5.35 -9.74 9.61
CA ASP A 32 5.44 -9.22 10.99
C ASP A 32 6.89 -8.86 11.33
N GLY A 33 7.11 -7.64 11.81
CA GLY A 33 8.47 -7.14 12.10
C GLY A 33 9.25 -6.57 10.91
N TRP A 34 8.70 -6.59 9.68
CA TRP A 34 9.40 -6.04 8.50
C TRP A 34 9.81 -4.57 8.66
N LYS A 35 9.07 -3.80 9.44
CA LYS A 35 9.36 -2.40 9.75
C LYS A 35 10.56 -2.18 10.67
N GLN A 36 11.02 -3.20 11.40
CA GLN A 36 12.06 -3.04 12.43
C GLN A 36 13.48 -3.20 11.88
N SER A 37 13.67 -3.71 10.67
CA SER A 37 15.01 -3.95 10.10
C SER A 37 15.07 -3.66 8.60
N VAL A 38 14.37 -2.63 8.13
CA VAL A 38 14.53 -2.14 6.76
C VAL A 38 15.83 -1.34 6.65
N ASP A 39 16.82 -1.90 5.96
CA ASP A 39 18.11 -1.24 5.71
C ASP A 39 18.02 -0.32 4.49
N ILE A 40 17.13 0.69 4.57
CA ILE A 40 16.90 1.70 3.51
C ILE A 40 17.48 3.06 3.94
N GLY A 41 18.31 3.08 4.98
CA GLY A 41 18.85 4.30 5.59
C GLY A 41 17.92 4.94 6.62
N LYS A 42 18.52 5.69 7.55
CA LYS A 42 17.89 6.15 8.81
C LYS A 42 16.65 7.04 8.59
N GLU A 43 16.72 7.98 7.66
CA GLU A 43 15.61 8.89 7.34
C GLU A 43 14.44 8.19 6.64
N ASN A 44 14.74 7.32 5.67
CA ASN A 44 13.71 6.54 4.99
C ASN A 44 13.03 5.56 5.95
N ASN A 45 13.79 4.93 6.86
CA ASN A 45 13.21 4.04 7.86
C ASN A 45 12.26 4.78 8.81
N GLN A 46 12.60 6.00 9.25
CA GLN A 46 11.69 6.82 10.07
C GLN A 46 10.39 7.17 9.34
N ASN A 47 10.48 7.54 8.06
CA ASN A 47 9.29 7.80 7.24
C ASN A 47 8.45 6.52 7.05
N PHE A 48 9.11 5.39 6.82
CA PHE A 48 8.48 4.11 6.57
C PHE A 48 7.75 3.52 7.78
N VAL A 49 8.37 3.59 8.96
CA VAL A 49 7.75 3.15 10.23
C VAL A 49 6.50 3.99 10.53
N GLN A 50 6.55 5.30 10.25
CA GLN A 50 5.43 6.23 10.47
C GLN A 50 4.24 6.01 9.51
N ILE A 51 4.43 5.33 8.37
CA ILE A 51 3.33 5.05 7.45
C ILE A 51 2.38 4.01 8.05
N PRO A 52 1.07 4.29 8.14
CA PRO A 52 0.07 3.35 8.63
C PRO A 52 -0.23 2.28 7.55
N PHE A 53 0.70 1.35 7.38
CA PHE A 53 0.64 0.30 6.35
C PHE A 53 -0.64 -0.51 6.39
N ASN A 54 -1.13 -0.93 7.57
CA ASN A 54 -2.38 -1.68 7.65
C ASN A 54 -3.55 -0.90 7.04
N MET A 55 -3.61 0.42 7.27
CA MET A 55 -4.64 1.26 6.68
C MET A 55 -4.48 1.34 5.16
N LEU A 56 -3.25 1.47 4.66
CA LEU A 56 -2.96 1.49 3.23
C LEU A 56 -3.34 0.18 2.54
N ILE A 57 -2.98 -0.96 3.12
CA ILE A 57 -3.29 -2.31 2.60
C ILE A 57 -4.79 -2.51 2.53
N GLN A 58 -5.52 -2.18 3.60
CA GLN A 58 -6.98 -2.24 3.61
C GLN A 58 -7.58 -1.36 2.52
N GLN A 59 -7.02 -0.15 2.33
CA GLN A 59 -7.49 0.76 1.28
C GLN A 59 -7.24 0.25 -0.14
N ILE A 60 -6.07 -0.33 -0.39
CA ILE A 60 -5.75 -0.91 -1.69
C ILE A 60 -6.64 -2.11 -1.95
N LYS A 61 -6.81 -2.99 -0.95
CA LYS A 61 -7.64 -4.19 -1.03
C LYS A 61 -9.06 -3.86 -1.48
N TYR A 62 -9.78 -3.01 -0.75
CA TYR A 62 -11.18 -2.74 -1.10
C TYR A 62 -11.31 -2.08 -2.48
N LYS A 63 -10.41 -1.12 -2.82
CA LYS A 63 -10.47 -0.40 -4.10
C LYS A 63 -10.09 -1.29 -5.29
N ALA A 64 -9.14 -2.20 -5.10
CA ALA A 64 -8.74 -3.15 -6.12
C ALA A 64 -9.85 -4.18 -6.35
N GLU A 65 -10.44 -4.72 -5.27
CA GLU A 65 -11.57 -5.64 -5.34
C GLU A 65 -12.79 -5.01 -6.05
N GLU A 66 -13.11 -3.73 -5.77
CA GLU A 66 -14.15 -2.97 -6.49
C GLU A 66 -13.89 -2.83 -8.00
N LYS A 67 -12.63 -3.02 -8.42
CA LYS A 67 -12.19 -2.92 -9.82
C LYS A 67 -11.90 -4.29 -10.44
N GLY A 68 -12.19 -5.38 -9.74
CA GLY A 68 -11.96 -6.74 -10.20
C GLY A 68 -10.48 -7.18 -10.15
N ILE A 69 -9.64 -6.47 -9.41
CA ILE A 69 -8.23 -6.81 -9.21
C ILE A 69 -8.10 -7.62 -7.92
N ASN A 70 -7.46 -8.78 -8.00
CA ASN A 70 -7.20 -9.62 -6.84
C ASN A 70 -6.08 -9.02 -5.99
N VAL A 71 -6.24 -9.02 -4.68
CA VAL A 71 -5.18 -8.60 -3.75
C VAL A 71 -4.81 -9.76 -2.84
N MET A 72 -3.55 -10.17 -2.92
CA MET A 72 -2.94 -11.17 -2.05
C MET A 72 -2.05 -10.44 -1.04
N ILE A 73 -2.14 -10.83 0.24
CA ILE A 73 -1.33 -10.29 1.35
C ILE A 73 -0.33 -11.36 1.76
#